data_AF-A0A7V9SLV6-F1
#
_entry.id   AF-A0A7V9SLV6-F1
#
_cell.length_a   1.000
_cell.length_b   1.000
_cell.length_c   1.000
_cell.angle_alpha   90.00
_cell.angle_beta   90.00
_cell.angle_gamma   90.00
#
_symmetry.space_group_name_H-M   'P 1'
#
loop_
_entity.id
_entity.type
_entity.pdbx_description
1 polymer ?
#
loop_
_entity_poly.entity_id
_entity_poly.type
_entity_poly.pdbx_seq_one_letter_code
_entity_poly.pdbx_strand_id
1 'polypeptide(L)'
;GEQRYRVFCIVCHGPVGSGDGMVVRRGYPKPSTYHDDRLRNAPVGHFYDVITNGWGKMNGYAAQIPPADRWAIVAYIRTLQISQNPNGNMSLPTTGVNTGQATSATSATTQTTTVPPTTGH
;
A
#
# COMPACT_ATOMS: atom_id res chain seq x y z
N GLY A 1 -3.41 -5.16 -4.64
CA GLY A 1 -3.72 -3.99 -3.79
C GLY A 1 -3.74 -2.71 -4.58
N GLU A 2 -2.60 -2.31 -5.13
CA GLU A 2 -2.42 -1.06 -5.90
C GLU A 2 -3.49 -0.80 -6.95
N GLN A 3 -3.77 -1.78 -7.82
CA GLN A 3 -4.78 -1.62 -8.88
C GLN A 3 -6.15 -1.23 -8.30
N ARG A 4 -6.59 -1.91 -7.24
CA ARG A 4 -7.87 -1.61 -6.58
C ARG A 4 -7.86 -0.26 -5.90
N TYR A 5 -6.75 0.11 -5.25
CA TYR A 5 -6.57 1.44 -4.68
C TYR A 5 -6.68 2.55 -5.75
N ARG A 6 -6.04 2.35 -6.92
CA ARG A 6 -6.11 3.28 -8.05
C ARG A 6 -7.52 3.39 -8.66
N VAL A 7 -8.35 2.38 -8.53
CA VAL A 7 -9.75 2.43 -9.00
C VAL A 7 -10.65 3.14 -7.98
N PHE A 8 -10.58 2.76 -6.71
CA PHE A 8 -11.58 3.15 -5.71
C PHE A 8 -11.14 4.28 -4.77
N CYS A 9 -9.84 4.39 -4.47
CA CYS A 9 -9.35 5.18 -3.34
C CYS A 9 -8.61 6.45 -3.78
N ILE A 10 -7.86 6.39 -4.90
CA ILE A 10 -6.97 7.47 -5.34
C ILE A 10 -7.68 8.81 -5.56
N VAL A 11 -8.94 8.76 -5.97
CA VAL A 11 -9.76 9.94 -6.27
C VAL A 11 -9.93 10.88 -5.06
N CYS A 12 -9.95 10.31 -3.86
CA CYS A 12 -10.02 11.05 -2.59
C CYS A 12 -8.66 11.09 -1.87
N HIS A 13 -7.97 9.96 -1.81
CA HIS A 13 -6.78 9.79 -0.96
C HIS A 13 -5.46 10.17 -1.65
N GLY A 14 -5.47 10.39 -2.97
CA GLY A 14 -4.29 10.74 -3.75
C GLY A 14 -3.36 9.55 -4.02
N PRO A 15 -2.39 9.70 -4.94
CA PRO A 15 -1.52 8.61 -5.38
C PRO A 15 -0.63 8.07 -4.26
N VAL A 16 -0.23 8.94 -3.33
CA VAL A 16 0.65 8.60 -2.22
C VAL A 16 -0.07 8.51 -0.89
N GLY A 17 -1.39 8.69 -0.83
CA GLY A 17 -2.14 8.63 0.45
C GLY A 17 -2.11 9.91 1.28
N SER A 18 -1.82 11.06 0.67
CA SER A 18 -1.77 12.37 1.34
C SER A 18 -3.15 13.02 1.54
N GLY A 19 -4.23 12.35 1.13
CA GLY A 19 -5.59 12.89 1.23
C GLY A 19 -5.82 14.07 0.30
N ASP A 20 -5.11 14.16 -0.81
CA ASP A 20 -5.09 15.29 -1.75
C ASP A 20 -5.60 14.92 -3.15
N GLY A 21 -6.46 13.90 -3.20
CA GLY A 21 -7.07 13.42 -4.44
C GLY A 21 -7.88 14.51 -5.16
N MET A 22 -8.17 14.27 -6.44
CA MET A 22 -8.81 15.23 -7.34
C MET A 22 -10.12 15.83 -6.82
N VAL A 23 -10.93 15.06 -6.07
CA VAL A 23 -12.20 15.58 -5.53
C VAL A 23 -12.00 16.58 -4.39
N VAL A 24 -10.91 16.47 -3.62
CA VAL A 24 -10.58 17.43 -2.56
C VAL A 24 -10.30 18.80 -3.17
N ARG A 25 -9.63 18.83 -4.32
CA ARG A 25 -9.40 20.06 -5.10
C ARG A 25 -10.68 20.69 -5.65
N ARG A 26 -11.79 19.97 -5.61
CA ARG A 26 -13.13 20.40 -6.04
C ARG A 26 -14.06 20.71 -4.86
N GLY A 27 -13.52 20.83 -3.64
CA GLY A 27 -14.27 21.24 -2.45
C GLY A 27 -14.77 20.10 -1.56
N TYR A 28 -14.43 18.85 -1.86
CA TYR A 28 -14.72 17.75 -0.92
C TYR A 28 -13.82 17.85 0.32
N PRO A 29 -14.32 17.45 1.52
CA PRO A 29 -13.51 17.42 2.73
C PRO A 29 -12.24 16.56 2.53
N LYS A 30 -11.10 17.10 2.96
CA LYS A 30 -9.82 16.41 2.90
C LYS A 30 -9.81 15.18 3.83
N PRO A 31 -9.60 13.95 3.33
CA PRO A 31 -9.38 12.80 4.21
C PRO A 31 -8.10 12.95 5.03
N SER A 32 -8.02 12.29 6.18
CA SER A 32 -6.76 12.14 6.91
C SER A 32 -5.70 11.49 6.00
N THR A 33 -4.46 11.99 6.07
CA THR A 33 -3.34 11.36 5.39
C THR A 33 -3.01 10.04 6.06
N TYR A 34 -2.70 8.99 5.28
CA TYR A 34 -2.24 7.73 5.85
C TYR A 34 -0.91 7.83 6.61
N HIS A 35 -0.21 8.96 6.47
CA HIS A 35 1.11 9.22 7.02
C HIS A 35 1.09 9.89 8.39
N ASP A 36 -0.08 10.14 8.96
CA ASP A 36 -0.15 10.58 10.35
C ASP A 36 0.18 9.41 11.30
N ASP A 37 0.82 9.70 12.43
CA ASP A 37 1.28 8.66 13.34
C ASP A 37 0.13 7.85 13.93
N ARG A 38 -1.05 8.47 14.03
CA ARG A 38 -2.28 7.79 14.45
C ARG A 38 -2.65 6.67 13.47
N LEU A 39 -2.66 6.89 12.15
CA LEU A 39 -3.01 5.84 11.18
C LEU A 39 -1.85 4.88 10.93
N ARG A 40 -0.60 5.32 11.07
CA ARG A 40 0.54 4.40 11.08
C ARG A 40 0.42 3.36 12.19
N ASN A 41 0.06 3.80 13.40
CA ASN A 41 -0.10 2.93 14.57
C ASN A 41 -1.49 2.27 14.69
N ALA A 42 -2.46 2.63 13.84
CA ALA A 42 -3.77 2.00 13.83
C ALA A 42 -3.66 0.51 13.46
N PRO A 43 -4.50 -0.39 14.01
CA PRO A 43 -4.51 -1.79 13.60
C PRO A 43 -4.94 -1.94 12.13
N VAL A 44 -4.44 -2.95 11.41
CA VAL A 44 -4.83 -3.19 10.00
C VAL A 44 -6.33 -3.40 9.81
N GLY A 45 -7.01 -3.95 10.83
CA GLY A 45 -8.46 -4.11 10.84
C GLY A 45 -9.23 -2.78 10.78
N HIS A 46 -8.66 -1.68 11.27
CA HIS A 46 -9.27 -0.35 11.15
C HIS A 46 -9.48 0.04 9.69
N PHE A 47 -8.47 -0.15 8.84
CA PHE A 47 -8.59 0.18 7.42
C PHE A 47 -9.58 -0.73 6.71
N TYR A 48 -9.59 -2.02 7.03
CA TYR A 48 -10.56 -2.96 6.45
C TYR A 48 -12.00 -2.56 6.83
N ASP A 49 -12.23 -2.21 8.09
CA ASP A 49 -13.52 -1.76 8.60
C ASP A 49 -13.98 -0.46 7.91
N VAL A 50 -13.10 0.55 7.84
CA VAL A 50 -13.40 1.82 7.15
C VAL A 50 -13.70 1.61 5.65
N ILE A 51 -12.96 0.74 4.96
CA ILE A 51 -13.26 0.42 3.55
C ILE A 51 -14.61 -0.30 3.43
N THR A 52 -14.94 -1.18 4.37
CA THR A 52 -16.16 -1.99 4.33
C THR A 52 -17.40 -1.13 4.65
N ASN A 53 -17.35 -0.41 5.77
CA ASN A 53 -18.51 0.23 6.40
C ASN A 53 -18.54 1.75 6.19
N GLY A 54 -17.44 2.35 5.75
CA GLY A 54 -17.29 3.81 5.66
C GLY A 54 -16.93 4.42 7.02
N TRP A 55 -16.57 5.70 7.00
CA TRP A 55 -16.28 6.48 8.21
C TRP A 55 -16.38 7.97 7.94
N GLY A 56 -17.11 8.69 8.80
CA GLY A 56 -17.33 10.13 8.64
C GLY A 56 -18.02 10.45 7.30
N LYS A 57 -17.30 11.14 6.41
CA LYS A 57 -17.77 11.48 5.06
C LYS A 57 -17.34 10.47 3.98
N MET A 58 -16.58 9.44 4.34
CA MET A 58 -16.18 8.37 3.43
C MET A 58 -17.28 7.30 3.38
N ASN A 59 -17.74 6.97 2.17
CA ASN A 59 -18.70 5.90 1.94
C ASN A 59 -18.08 4.52 2.20
N GLY A 60 -18.91 3.55 2.58
CA GLY A 60 -18.53 2.14 2.59
C GLY A 60 -18.53 1.55 1.17
N TYR A 61 -17.63 0.59 0.93
CA TYR A 61 -17.41 -0.04 -0.38
C TYR A 61 -17.67 -1.56 -0.37
N ALA A 62 -18.37 -2.08 0.65
CA ALA A 62 -18.62 -3.51 0.79
C ALA A 62 -19.33 -4.14 -0.43
N ALA A 63 -20.23 -3.39 -1.08
CA ALA A 63 -20.98 -3.85 -2.25
C ALA A 63 -20.15 -3.85 -3.55
N GLN A 64 -19.10 -3.04 -3.62
CA GLN A 64 -18.30 -2.82 -4.83
C GLN A 64 -16.95 -3.55 -4.80
N ILE A 65 -16.39 -3.79 -3.61
CA ILE A 65 -15.04 -4.34 -3.45
C ILE A 65 -15.14 -5.64 -2.64
N PRO A 66 -14.84 -6.82 -3.21
CA PRO A 66 -14.86 -8.09 -2.48
C PRO A 66 -13.90 -8.09 -1.26
N PRO A 67 -14.15 -8.90 -0.21
CA PRO A 67 -13.32 -8.95 0.99
C PRO A 67 -11.81 -9.11 0.73
N ALA A 68 -11.43 -10.00 -0.20
CA ALA A 68 -10.02 -10.23 -0.55
C ALA A 68 -9.36 -8.97 -1.14
N ASP A 69 -10.09 -8.24 -2.00
CA ASP A 69 -9.61 -6.99 -2.60
C ASP A 69 -9.50 -5.87 -1.55
N ARG A 70 -10.41 -5.83 -0.55
CA ARG A 70 -10.31 -4.88 0.56
C ARG A 70 -9.04 -5.12 1.38
N TRP A 71 -8.73 -6.37 1.72
CA TRP A 71 -7.46 -6.70 2.39
C TRP A 71 -6.23 -6.36 1.53
N ALA A 72 -6.31 -6.60 0.21
CA ALA A 72 -5.23 -6.22 -0.70
C ALA A 72 -5.02 -4.68 -0.75
N ILE A 73 -6.09 -3.89 -0.63
CA ILE A 73 -5.99 -2.42 -0.49
C ILE A 73 -5.33 -2.06 0.85
N VAL A 74 -5.72 -2.69 1.95
CA VAL A 74 -5.10 -2.46 3.27
C VAL A 74 -3.58 -2.71 3.23
N ALA A 75 -3.16 -3.80 2.60
CA ALA A 75 -1.73 -4.08 2.40
C ALA A 75 -1.03 -2.97 1.61
N TYR A 76 -1.66 -2.46 0.55
CA TYR A 76 -1.11 -1.36 -0.24
C TYR A 76 -1.03 -0.04 0.55
N ILE A 77 -2.00 0.25 1.41
CA ILE A 77 -1.93 1.40 2.33
C ILE A 77 -0.67 1.31 3.21
N ARG A 78 -0.31 0.11 3.70
CA ARG A 78 0.95 -0.08 4.45
C ARG A 78 2.18 0.16 3.60
N THR A 79 2.18 -0.29 2.34
CA THR A 79 3.25 0.03 1.40
C THR A 79 3.40 1.54 1.22
N LEU A 80 2.29 2.28 1.08
CA LEU A 80 2.32 3.75 0.99
C LEU A 80 2.94 4.37 2.26
N GLN A 81 2.54 3.92 3.45
CA GLN A 81 3.09 4.41 4.72
C GLN A 81 4.60 4.19 4.84
N ILE A 82 5.10 3.02 4.42
CA ILE A 82 6.53 2.69 4.42
C ILE A 82 7.27 3.59 3.42
N SER A 83 6.74 3.75 2.20
CA SER A 83 7.38 4.56 1.15
C SER A 83 7.54 6.04 1.54
N GLN A 84 6.63 6.58 2.34
CA GLN A 84 6.69 7.96 2.83
C GLN A 84 7.33 8.09 4.23
N ASN A 85 7.83 6.98 4.79
CA ASN A 85 8.56 6.98 6.06
C ASN A 85 9.75 6.00 6.03
N PRO A 86 10.76 6.23 5.16
CA PRO A 86 11.86 5.29 4.94
C PRO A 86 12.74 5.04 6.18
N ASN A 87 12.69 5.93 7.18
CA ASN A 87 13.46 5.83 8.42
C ASN A 87 12.60 5.37 9.62
N GLY A 88 11.29 5.21 9.43
CA GLY A 88 10.39 4.73 10.46
C GLY A 88 10.52 3.22 10.60
N ASN A 89 10.98 2.74 11.74
CA ASN A 89 10.77 1.35 12.13
C ASN A 89 9.23 1.15 12.15
N MET A 90 8.71 0.49 11.13
CA MET A 90 7.33 0.06 11.06
C MET A 90 7.37 -1.45 10.96
N SER A 91 7.40 -2.10 12.12
CA SER A 91 7.17 -3.54 12.16
C SER A 91 5.72 -3.76 11.67
N LEU A 92 5.56 -4.41 10.52
CA LEU A 92 4.26 -4.94 10.13
C LEU A 92 3.77 -5.77 11.32
N PRO A 93 2.57 -5.50 11.89
CA PRO A 93 2.04 -6.38 12.91
C PRO A 93 1.71 -7.69 12.21
N THR A 94 2.67 -8.61 12.21
CA THR A 94 2.44 -10.02 11.93
C THR A 94 1.58 -10.50 13.08
N THR A 95 0.26 -10.44 12.92
CA THR A 95 -0.65 -11.18 13.80
C THR A 95 -0.09 -12.59 13.91
N GLY A 96 0.25 -13.00 15.14
CA GLY A 96 1.11 -14.16 15.41
C GLY A 96 0.76 -15.39 14.57
N VAL A 97 1.56 -15.64 13.54
CA VAL A 97 1.70 -16.95 12.93
C VAL A 97 3.08 -17.43 13.32
N ASN A 98 3.13 -18.29 14.33
CA ASN A 98 4.32 -19.06 14.66
C ASN A 98 4.58 -20.03 13.51
N THR A 99 5.42 -19.63 12.54
CA THR A 99 6.02 -20.55 11.59
C THR A 99 7.49 -20.19 11.47
N GLY A 100 8.33 -21.16 11.80
CA GLY A 100 9.77 -21.01 11.97
C GLY A 100 10.46 -20.32 10.81
N GLN A 101 11.26 -19.31 11.16
CA GLN A 101 12.62 -19.11 10.68
C GLN A 101 12.94 -19.70 9.30
N ALA A 102 12.58 -18.99 8.24
CA ALA A 102 13.20 -19.15 6.93
C ALA A 102 14.47 -18.29 6.92
N THR A 103 15.61 -18.97 6.96
CA THR A 103 16.96 -18.43 6.93
C THR A 103 17.22 -17.59 5.67
N SER A 104 17.85 -16.44 5.88
CA SER A 104 18.34 -15.49 4.89
C SER A 104 19.14 -16.17 3.77
N ALA A 105 18.76 -15.92 2.51
CA ALA A 105 19.60 -16.19 1.36
C ALA A 105 20.27 -14.88 0.89
N THR A 106 21.58 -14.86 1.07
CA THR A 106 22.56 -13.82 0.74
C THR A 106 22.56 -13.45 -0.75
N SER A 107 22.70 -12.16 -1.04
CA SER A 107 22.95 -11.58 -2.37
C SER A 107 24.36 -11.88 -2.90
N ALA A 108 24.50 -12.14 -4.19
CA ALA A 108 25.71 -11.78 -4.97
C ALA A 108 25.44 -11.84 -6.49
N THR A 109 25.26 -10.67 -7.09
CA THR A 109 25.40 -10.41 -8.53
C THR A 109 26.88 -10.16 -8.83
N THR A 110 27.46 -10.78 -9.86
CA THR A 110 28.32 -10.17 -10.93
C THR A 110 29.13 -11.24 -11.68
N GLN A 111 29.09 -11.17 -13.02
CA GLN A 111 30.18 -11.32 -14.02
C GLN A 111 29.54 -11.78 -15.35
N THR A 112 29.27 -10.89 -16.30
CA THR A 112 30.19 -10.35 -17.33
C THR A 112 30.78 -11.44 -18.22
N THR A 113 30.24 -11.60 -19.44
CA THR A 113 30.96 -12.24 -20.55
C THR A 113 30.67 -11.54 -21.85
N THR A 114 31.70 -10.88 -22.37
CA THR A 114 31.79 -10.22 -23.67
C THR A 114 31.97 -11.28 -24.76
N VAL A 115 31.26 -11.17 -25.90
CA VAL A 115 31.51 -11.97 -27.11
C VAL A 115 31.68 -11.03 -28.32
N PRO A 116 32.78 -11.11 -29.08
CA PRO A 116 33.03 -10.28 -30.27
C PRO A 116 32.38 -10.85 -31.55
N PRO A 117 32.33 -10.07 -32.66
CA PRO A 117 31.44 -10.32 -33.79
C PRO A 117 32.05 -11.26 -34.85
N THR A 118 31.20 -12.01 -35.54
CA THR A 118 31.57 -12.72 -36.77
C THR A 118 30.91 -12.10 -37.99
N THR A 119 31.76 -11.63 -38.88
CA THR A 119 31.54 -11.02 -40.20
C THR A 119 30.81 -11.96 -41.16
N GLY A 120 30.00 -11.38 -42.05
CA GLY A 120 29.23 -12.08 -43.06
C GLY A 120 30.02 -12.55 -44.29
N HIS A 121 29.33 -13.36 -45.10
CA HIS A 121 29.29 -13.31 -46.56
C HIS A 121 28.02 -14.03 -47.03
#